data_AF-D5RB38-F1
#
_entry.id   AF-D5RB38-F1
#
_cell.length_a   1.000
_cell.length_b   1.000
_cell.length_c   1.000
_cell.angle_alpha   90.00
_cell.angle_beta   90.00
_cell.angle_gamma   90.00
#
_symmetry.space_group_name_H-M   'P 1'
#
loop_
_entity.id
_entity.type
_entity.pdbx_description
1 polymer ?
#
loop_
_entity_poly.entity_id
_entity_poly.type
_entity_poly.pdbx_seq_one_letter_code
_entity_poly.pdbx_strand_id
1 'polypeptide(L)' 'MIKIFEYFFKKEIPVLMYHRLINNKDEIGKNTIYLNVDEFEKQLKYLKDNNYITITFKDLYKIPKKE' A
#
# COMPACT_ATOMS: atom_id res chain seq x y z
N MET A 1 -4.73 -24.15 -16.59
CA MET A 1 -3.47 -24.42 -15.88
C MET A 1 -2.39 -23.37 -16.20
N ILE A 2 -2.03 -23.13 -17.46
CA ILE A 2 -1.03 -22.11 -17.88
C ILE A 2 -1.36 -20.69 -17.36
N LYS A 3 -2.62 -20.23 -17.51
CA LYS A 3 -3.06 -18.91 -17.03
C LYS A 3 -2.93 -18.68 -15.51
N ILE A 4 -2.99 -19.76 -14.71
CA ILE A 4 -2.85 -19.66 -13.24
C ILE A 4 -1.39 -19.38 -12.89
N PHE A 5 -0.45 -20.09 -13.53
CA PHE A 5 0.98 -19.83 -13.35
C PHE A 5 1.35 -18.41 -13.78
N GLU A 6 0.86 -17.94 -14.94
CA GLU A 6 1.10 -16.57 -15.41
C GLU A 6 0.62 -15.50 -14.42
N TYR A 7 -0.53 -15.72 -13.76
CA TYR A 7 -1.02 -14.83 -12.72
C TYR A 7 -0.05 -14.75 -11.53
N PHE A 8 0.45 -15.90 -11.04
CA PHE A 8 1.42 -15.93 -9.94
C PHE A 8 2.79 -15.30 -10.30
N PHE A 9 3.18 -15.30 -11.57
CA PHE A 9 4.42 -14.69 -12.05
C PHE A 9 4.26 -13.23 -12.49
N LYS A 10 3.06 -12.66 -12.40
CA LYS A 10 2.83 -11.26 -12.74
C LYS A 10 3.37 -10.37 -11.62
N LYS A 11 4.36 -9.54 -11.95
CA LYS A 11 4.88 -8.53 -11.03
C LYS A 11 3.93 -7.33 -11.00
N GLU A 12 2.98 -7.35 -10.08
CA GLU A 12 2.06 -6.24 -9.84
C GLU A 12 2.59 -5.35 -8.71
N ILE A 13 2.37 -4.04 -8.83
CA ILE A 13 2.78 -3.04 -7.84
C ILE A 13 1.51 -2.38 -7.28
N PRO A 14 1.06 -2.74 -6.07
CA PRO A 14 -0.09 -2.10 -5.45
C PRO A 14 0.24 -0.66 -5.05
N VAL A 15 -0.65 0.27 -5.36
CA VAL A 15 -0.54 1.69 -4.97
C VAL A 15 -1.58 1.97 -3.89
N LEU A 16 -1.13 2.09 -2.65
CA LEU A 16 -1.98 2.39 -1.50
C LEU A 16 -2.20 3.90 -1.39
N MET A 17 -3.46 4.33 -1.27
CA MET A 17 -3.82 5.75 -1.18
C MET A 17 -4.41 6.05 0.21
N TYR A 18 -3.71 6.88 0.97
CA TYR A 18 -4.16 7.39 2.27
C TYR A 18 -4.50 8.88 2.15
N HIS A 19 -5.52 9.33 2.89
CA HIS A 19 -5.96 10.73 2.87
C HIS A 19 -5.55 11.47 4.14
N ARG A 20 -6.13 11.10 5.29
CA ARG A 20 -5.88 11.73 6.58
C ARG A 20 -5.62 10.68 7.64
N LEU A 21 -4.61 10.93 8.47
CA LEU A 21 -4.36 10.17 9.69
C LEU A 21 -4.82 11.01 10.88
N ILE A 22 -5.53 10.40 11.81
CA ILE A 22 -6.04 11.06 13.02
C ILE A 22 -5.59 10.32 14.28
N ASN A 23 -5.37 11.05 15.37
CA ASN A 23 -5.01 10.47 16.67
C ASN A 23 -6.23 10.30 17.58
N ASN A 24 -7.24 11.14 17.43
CA ASN A 24 -8.44 11.11 18.25
C ASN A 24 -9.70 11.37 17.41
N LYS A 25 -10.87 11.01 17.95
CA LYS A 25 -12.15 11.22 17.26
C LYS A 25 -12.55 12.70 17.17
N ASP A 26 -11.92 13.57 17.95
CA ASP A 26 -12.20 15.00 17.97
C ASP A 26 -11.62 15.72 16.73
N GLU A 27 -10.64 15.11 16.04
CA GLU A 27 -10.11 15.55 14.74
C GLU A 27 -11.02 15.21 13.54
N ILE A 28 -12.13 14.50 13.79
CA ILE A 28 -13.14 14.16 12.78
C ILE A 28 -13.97 15.42 12.48
N GLY A 29 -13.49 16.20 11.51
CA GLY A 29 -14.30 17.24 10.86
C GLY A 29 -15.39 16.64 9.95
N LYS A 30 -15.93 17.44 9.02
CA LYS A 30 -16.98 16.98 8.08
C LYS A 30 -16.57 15.82 7.14
N ASN A 31 -15.26 15.63 6.93
CA ASN A 31 -14.74 14.63 5.99
C ASN A 31 -14.52 13.29 6.70
N THR A 32 -15.23 12.26 6.24
CA THR A 32 -15.25 10.91 6.82
C THR A 32 -14.10 10.02 6.35
N ILE A 33 -13.27 10.46 5.39
CA ILE A 33 -12.15 9.69 4.87
C ILE A 33 -10.92 9.93 5.73
N TYR A 34 -10.81 9.17 6.82
CA TYR A 34 -9.68 9.18 7.75
C TYR A 34 -9.31 7.75 8.19
N LEU A 35 -8.08 7.60 8.68
CA LEU A 35 -7.60 6.39 9.32
C LEU A 35 -6.96 6.75 10.66
N ASN A 36 -7.19 5.96 11.70
CA ASN A 36 -6.49 6.16 12.97
C ASN A 36 -5.00 5.81 12.81
N VAL A 37 -4.10 6.59 13.41
CA VAL A 37 -2.66 6.33 13.42
C VAL A 37 -2.32 4.93 13.92
N ASP A 38 -2.98 4.43 14.97
CA ASP A 38 -2.75 3.08 15.50
C ASP A 38 -3.08 1.99 14.46
N GLU A 39 -4.11 2.22 13.64
CA GLU A 39 -4.52 1.29 12.60
C GLU A 39 -3.61 1.39 11.37
N PHE A 40 -3.15 2.60 11.05
CA PHE A 40 -2.13 2.82 10.04
C PHE A 40 -0.82 2.09 10.39
N GLU A 41 -0.37 2.15 11.65
CA GLU A 41 0.83 1.45 12.10
C GLU A 41 0.69 -0.07 11.94
N LYS A 42 -0.46 -0.64 12.31
CA LYS A 42 -0.73 -2.08 12.10
C LYS A 42 -0.67 -2.47 10.62
N GLN A 43 -1.20 -1.63 9.73
CA GLN A 43 -1.11 -1.88 8.28
C GLN A 43 0.34 -1.85 7.79
N LEU A 44 1.14 -0.88 8.24
CA LEU A 44 2.57 -0.84 7.92
C LEU A 44 3.33 -2.05 8.48
N LYS A 45 3.00 -2.48 9.71
CA LYS A 45 3.58 -3.67 10.32
C LYS A 45 3.22 -4.92 9.52
N TYR A 46 1.98 -5.07 9.09
CA TYR A 46 1.56 -6.19 8.23
C TYR A 46 2.38 -6.24 6.93
N LEU A 47 2.59 -5.10 6.26
CA LEU A 47 3.42 -5.04 5.05
C LEU A 47 4.84 -5.50 5.34
N LYS A 48 5.43 -5.02 6.45
CA LYS A 48 6.77 -5.41 6.88
C LYS A 48 6.87 -6.90 7.19
N ASP A 49 5.94 -7.44 7.97
CA ASP A 49 5.92 -8.85 8.38
C ASP A 49 5.73 -9.80 7.19
N ASN A 50 5.11 -9.33 6.11
CA ASN A 50 4.89 -10.08 4.87
C ASN A 50 5.91 -9.74 3.76
N ASN A 51 7.05 -9.15 4.13
CA ASN A 51 8.18 -8.87 3.23
C ASN A 51 7.83 -7.97 2.02
N TYR A 52 6.85 -7.09 2.16
CA TYR A 52 6.61 -6.05 1.16
C TYR A 52 7.73 -5.01 1.18
N ILE A 53 8.07 -4.50 0.00
CA ILE A 53 9.05 -3.43 -0.17
C ILE A 53 8.31 -2.17 -0.63
N THR A 54 8.34 -1.13 0.19
CA THR A 54 7.84 0.18 -0.23
C THR A 54 8.84 0.81 -1.19
N ILE A 55 8.32 1.28 -2.33
CA ILE A 55 9.12 1.93 -3.37
C ILE A 55 8.69 3.38 -3.53
N THR A 56 9.63 4.23 -3.94
CA THR A 56 9.33 5.60 -4.36
C THR A 56 9.13 5.66 -5.87
N PHE A 57 8.64 6.79 -6.39
CA PHE A 57 8.60 7.01 -7.84
C PHE A 57 9.98 6.90 -8.50
N LYS A 58 11.06 7.28 -7.80
CA LYS A 58 12.44 7.12 -8.31
C LYS A 58 12.83 5.65 -8.48
N ASP A 59 12.35 4.77 -7.61
CA ASP A 59 12.61 3.34 -7.70
C ASP A 59 11.76 2.71 -8.80
N LEU A 60 10.51 3.17 -8.96
CA LEU A 60 9.63 2.73 -10.03
C LEU A 60 10.25 2.95 -11.43
N TYR A 61 10.92 4.09 -11.66
CA TYR A 61 11.61 4.35 -12.93
C TYR A 61 12.75 3.36 -13.24
N LYS A 62 13.28 2.67 -12.23
CA LYS A 62 14.34 1.66 -12.39
C LYS A 62 13.78 0.27 -12.64
N ILE A 63 12.47 0.06 -12.45
CA ILE A 63 11.82 -1.24 -12.69
C ILE A 63 11.59 -1.39 -14.20
N PRO A 64 12.10 -2.45 -14.83
CA PRO A 64 11.90 -2.66 -16.27
C PRO A 64 10.41 -2.88 -16.56
N LYS A 65 9.91 -2.19 -17.59
CA LYS A 65 8.59 -2.50 -18.15
C LYS A 65 8.66 -3.88 -18.80
N LYS A 66 7.67 -4.72 -18.51
CA LYS A 66 7.47 -5.96 -19.26
C LYS A 66 6.91 -5.54 -20.63
N GLU A 67 7.67 -5.77 -21.70
CA GLU A 67 7.21 -5.63 -23.09
C GLU A 67 6.16 -6.70 -23.42
#